data_AF-A0A1E1VY57-F1
#
_entry.id   AF-A0A1E1VY57-F1
#
_cell.length_a   1.000
_cell.length_b   1.000
_cell.length_c   1.000
_cell.angle_alpha   90.00
_cell.angle_beta   90.00
_cell.angle_gamma   90.00
#
_symmetry.space_group_name_H-M   'P 1'
#
loop_
_entity.id
_entity.type
_entity.pdbx_description
1 polymer ?
#
loop_
_entity_poly.entity_id
_entity_poly.type
_entity_poly.pdbx_seq_one_letter_code
_entity_poly.pdbx_strand_id
1 'polypeptide(L)'
;MRQFRGRESIYKRQEANIKECVRAKTIPDFIKNPKKWVYYSLSDVTPDQMSDATNTATALAFIKEMENRESSMEMETEFDDTGVFKKPTFQASKTIKKIEPKPDEKAVFKGNKIIMPEYVVGMTKKKERKTRTTKKETEGSSDETKKVSLKLNHLFDEDEEE
;
A
#
# COMPACT_ATOMS: atom_id res chain seq x y z
N MET A 1 31.98 -4.23 -30.04
CA MET A 1 30.88 -3.23 -29.89
C MET A 1 29.60 -3.61 -30.67
N ARG A 2 29.17 -4.90 -30.66
CA ARG A 2 28.01 -5.37 -31.45
C ARG A 2 26.71 -5.49 -30.64
N GLN A 3 26.81 -5.44 -29.31
CA GLN A 3 25.74 -5.72 -28.35
C GLN A 3 24.72 -4.57 -28.14
N PHE A 4 24.96 -3.39 -28.71
CA PHE A 4 24.10 -2.22 -28.56
C PHE A 4 23.36 -1.82 -29.85
N ARG A 5 23.49 -2.60 -30.94
CA ARG A 5 22.76 -2.32 -32.18
C ARG A 5 21.27 -2.62 -31.99
N GLY A 6 20.42 -1.61 -32.18
CA GLY A 6 18.96 -1.73 -32.06
C GLY A 6 18.41 -1.62 -30.63
N ARG A 7 19.26 -1.35 -29.61
CA ARG A 7 18.81 -1.02 -28.26
C ARG A 7 18.89 0.48 -28.05
N GLU A 8 17.78 1.07 -27.66
CA GLU A 8 17.69 2.48 -27.30
C GLU A 8 18.47 2.72 -26.01
N SER A 9 19.17 3.85 -25.92
CA SER A 9 19.85 4.27 -24.69
C SER A 9 18.83 4.47 -23.57
N ILE A 10 19.05 3.84 -22.42
CA ILE A 10 18.24 4.06 -21.21
C ILE A 10 18.48 5.44 -20.57
N TYR A 11 19.52 6.16 -21.02
CA TYR A 11 19.84 7.49 -20.52
C TYR A 11 19.03 8.55 -21.26
N LYS A 12 18.38 9.41 -20.48
CA LYS A 12 17.55 10.50 -20.97
C LYS A 12 18.43 11.55 -21.65
N ARG A 13 18.37 11.64 -22.98
CA ARG A 13 19.03 12.70 -23.74
C ARG A 13 18.28 14.00 -23.53
N GLN A 14 18.97 15.08 -23.14
CA GLN A 14 18.35 16.38 -22.91
C GLN A 14 17.68 16.96 -24.16
N GLU A 15 18.18 16.57 -25.35
CA GLU A 15 17.67 17.00 -26.65
C GLU A 15 16.46 16.20 -27.15
N ALA A 16 16.20 15.03 -26.56
CA ALA A 16 15.12 14.16 -27.01
C ALA A 16 13.80 14.53 -26.33
N ASN A 17 12.72 14.57 -27.09
CA ASN A 17 11.40 14.84 -26.53
C ASN A 17 11.07 13.78 -25.47
N ILE A 18 10.64 14.20 -24.29
CA ILE A 18 10.32 13.29 -23.18
C ILE A 18 9.27 12.25 -23.60
N LYS A 19 8.37 12.58 -24.54
CA LYS A 19 7.36 11.66 -25.10
C LYS A 19 7.96 10.52 -25.92
N GLU A 20 9.15 10.70 -26.50
CA GLU A 20 9.87 9.68 -27.26
C GLU A 20 10.73 8.80 -26.33
N CYS A 21 11.20 9.35 -25.21
CA CYS A 21 12.03 8.62 -24.24
C CYS A 21 11.23 7.73 -23.29
N VAL A 22 9.91 7.94 -23.16
CA VAL A 22 9.03 7.17 -22.30
C VAL A 22 8.18 6.28 -23.20
N ARG A 23 8.19 4.96 -23.00
CA ARG A 23 7.38 4.03 -23.80
C ARG A 23 5.94 4.54 -23.88
N ALA A 24 5.42 4.62 -25.10
CA ALA A 24 4.09 5.15 -25.35
C ALA A 24 3.02 4.32 -24.60
N LYS A 25 2.19 5.08 -23.86
CA LYS A 25 0.86 4.78 -23.32
C LYS A 25 0.38 3.34 -23.55
N THR A 26 0.48 2.52 -22.50
CA THR A 26 -0.24 1.25 -22.43
C THR A 26 -1.72 1.53 -22.69
N ILE A 27 -2.28 0.90 -23.73
CA ILE A 27 -3.71 0.97 -24.03
C ILE A 27 -4.46 0.58 -22.75
N PRO A 28 -5.39 1.41 -22.26
CA PRO A 28 -6.20 1.09 -21.10
C PRO A 28 -6.84 -0.29 -21.22
N ASP A 29 -6.91 -1.03 -20.11
CA ASP A 29 -7.26 -2.44 -20.17
C ASP A 29 -8.71 -2.69 -20.61
N PHE A 30 -9.63 -1.73 -20.38
CA PHE A 30 -11.01 -1.80 -20.88
C PHE A 30 -11.09 -1.75 -22.42
N ILE A 31 -10.10 -1.15 -23.09
CA ILE A 31 -9.96 -1.16 -24.55
C ILE A 31 -9.31 -2.45 -25.02
N LYS A 32 -8.32 -2.96 -24.26
CA LYS A 32 -7.58 -4.19 -24.59
C LYS A 32 -8.41 -5.45 -24.39
N ASN A 33 -9.21 -5.51 -23.34
CA ASN A 33 -9.94 -6.67 -22.86
C ASN A 33 -11.42 -6.34 -22.60
N PRO A 34 -12.21 -5.87 -23.58
CA PRO A 34 -13.57 -5.36 -23.34
C PRO A 34 -14.50 -6.39 -22.67
N LYS A 35 -14.28 -7.69 -22.87
CA LYS A 35 -15.07 -8.75 -22.21
C LYS A 35 -14.89 -8.85 -20.70
N LYS A 36 -13.76 -8.36 -20.16
CA LYS A 36 -13.47 -8.37 -18.72
C LYS A 36 -13.96 -7.10 -18.01
N TRP A 37 -14.43 -6.13 -18.79
CA TRP A 37 -14.78 -4.80 -18.30
C TRP A 37 -16.24 -4.53 -18.64
N VAL A 38 -17.05 -4.34 -17.61
CA VAL A 38 -18.43 -3.90 -17.76
C VAL A 38 -18.49 -2.45 -17.36
N TYR A 39 -19.01 -1.61 -18.26
CA TYR A 39 -19.25 -0.21 -17.97
C TYR A 39 -20.62 -0.07 -17.30
N TYR A 40 -20.62 0.36 -16.04
CA TYR A 40 -21.84 0.66 -15.30
C TYR A 40 -22.06 2.17 -15.34
N SER A 41 -23.22 2.60 -15.85
CA SER A 41 -23.71 3.96 -15.75
C SER A 41 -24.95 4.00 -14.87
N LEU A 42 -25.12 5.12 -14.16
CA LEU A 42 -26.32 5.39 -13.37
C LEU A 42 -27.41 6.09 -14.18
N SER A 43 -27.33 6.04 -15.52
CA SER A 43 -28.29 6.67 -16.44
C SER A 43 -29.71 6.13 -16.28
N ASP A 44 -29.82 4.87 -15.88
CA ASP A 44 -31.08 4.14 -15.81
C ASP A 44 -31.70 4.22 -14.41
N VAL A 45 -31.00 4.85 -13.46
CA VAL A 45 -31.42 4.98 -12.07
C VAL A 45 -32.10 6.34 -11.89
N THR A 46 -33.35 6.33 -11.40
CA THR A 46 -34.06 7.57 -11.11
C THR A 46 -33.50 8.24 -9.85
N PRO A 47 -33.59 9.58 -9.70
CA PRO A 47 -33.15 10.27 -8.49
C PRO A 47 -33.80 9.73 -7.20
N ASP A 48 -35.06 9.30 -7.27
CA ASP A 48 -35.78 8.69 -6.14
C ASP A 48 -35.18 7.33 -5.72
N GLN A 49 -34.63 6.57 -6.67
CA GLN A 49 -33.94 5.31 -6.38
C GLN A 49 -32.58 5.53 -5.71
N MET A 50 -31.93 6.68 -5.93
CA MET A 50 -30.67 7.05 -5.24
C MET A 50 -30.88 7.80 -3.93
N SER A 51 -32.13 8.07 -3.53
CA SER A 51 -32.44 8.72 -2.25
C SER A 51 -31.88 7.94 -1.06
N ASP A 52 -31.44 8.65 -0.03
CA ASP A 52 -30.93 8.05 1.22
C ASP A 52 -31.95 7.09 1.85
N ALA A 53 -33.24 7.39 1.74
CA ALA A 53 -34.31 6.52 2.21
C ALA A 53 -34.33 5.17 1.48
N THR A 54 -34.16 5.18 0.16
CA THR A 54 -34.12 3.96 -0.67
C THR A 54 -32.83 3.17 -0.42
N ASN A 55 -31.69 3.86 -0.29
CA ASN A 55 -30.40 3.24 0.00
C ASN A 55 -30.40 2.55 1.37
N THR A 56 -30.92 3.22 2.40
CA THR A 56 -31.01 2.67 3.75
C THR A 56 -31.97 1.48 3.81
N ALA A 57 -33.14 1.57 3.17
CA ALA A 57 -34.08 0.45 3.08
C ALA A 57 -33.46 -0.77 2.37
N THR A 58 -32.73 -0.54 1.28
CA THR A 58 -32.06 -1.61 0.52
C THR A 58 -30.94 -2.26 1.35
N ALA A 59 -30.13 -1.45 2.04
CA ALA A 59 -29.07 -1.95 2.91
C ALA A 59 -29.63 -2.82 4.05
N LEU A 60 -30.71 -2.40 4.69
CA LEU A 60 -31.37 -3.16 5.76
C LEU A 60 -32.01 -4.45 5.23
N ALA A 61 -32.63 -4.41 4.05
CA ALA A 61 -33.17 -5.61 3.41
C ALA A 61 -32.07 -6.64 3.12
N PHE A 62 -30.91 -6.20 2.64
CA PHE A 62 -29.77 -7.07 2.39
C PHE A 62 -29.19 -7.67 3.68
N ILE A 63 -29.07 -6.89 4.76
CA ILE A 63 -28.63 -7.41 6.06
C ILE A 63 -29.60 -8.50 6.55
N LYS A 64 -30.91 -8.26 6.45
CA LYS A 64 -31.92 -9.24 6.84
C LYS A 64 -31.85 -10.52 5.99
N GLU A 65 -31.59 -10.41 4.69
CA GLU A 65 -31.37 -11.56 3.81
C GLU A 65 -30.15 -12.37 4.25
N MET A 66 -29.06 -11.68 4.58
CA MET A 66 -27.83 -12.31 5.09
C MET A 66 -28.05 -13.04 6.40
N GLU A 67 -28.74 -12.43 7.37
CA GLU A 67 -29.11 -13.04 8.66
C GLU A 67 -30.02 -14.26 8.47
N ASN A 68 -30.98 -14.20 7.54
CA ASN A 68 -31.83 -15.34 7.21
C ASN A 68 -31.03 -16.49 6.60
N ARG A 69 -30.05 -16.19 5.74
CA ARG A 69 -29.17 -17.20 5.15
C ARG A 69 -28.28 -17.84 6.22
N GLU A 70 -27.72 -17.05 7.12
CA GLU A 70 -26.92 -17.54 8.25
C GLU A 70 -27.75 -18.40 9.19
N SER A 71 -28.93 -17.95 9.62
CA SER A 71 -29.83 -18.74 10.49
C SER A 71 -30.34 -20.03 9.82
N SER A 72 -30.62 -20.02 8.52
CA SER A 72 -30.97 -21.26 7.78
C SER A 72 -29.81 -22.25 7.71
N MET A 73 -28.58 -21.74 7.58
CA MET A 73 -27.37 -22.56 7.55
C MET A 73 -27.03 -23.10 8.95
N GLU A 74 -27.28 -22.33 10.02
CA GLU A 74 -27.14 -22.79 11.41
C GLU A 74 -28.15 -23.89 11.75
N MET A 75 -29.40 -23.81 11.28
CA MET A 75 -30.45 -24.81 11.50
C MET A 75 -30.19 -26.16 10.79
N GLU A 76 -29.38 -26.19 9.73
CA GLU A 76 -28.94 -27.44 9.08
C GLU A 76 -27.76 -28.11 9.80
N THR A 77 -27.08 -27.42 10.73
CA THR A 77 -25.91 -27.94 11.47
C THR A 77 -26.22 -28.60 12.81
N GLU A 78 -27.47 -28.67 13.27
CA GLU A 78 -27.84 -29.30 14.55
C GLU A 78 -28.00 -30.85 14.49
N PHE A 79 -27.53 -31.52 13.44
CA PHE A 79 -27.51 -32.98 13.38
C PHE A 79 -26.24 -33.54 12.69
N ASP A 80 -25.06 -33.31 13.26
CA ASP A 80 -23.97 -34.30 13.23
C ASP A 80 -22.90 -34.01 14.30
N ASP A 81 -23.22 -34.35 15.56
CA ASP A 81 -22.24 -34.39 16.66
C ASP A 81 -21.33 -35.63 16.57
N THR A 82 -20.65 -35.83 15.44
CA THR A 82 -19.53 -36.79 15.32
C THR A 82 -18.26 -36.23 14.68
N GLY A 83 -18.23 -34.95 14.32
CA GLY A 83 -17.07 -34.30 13.72
C GLY A 83 -16.12 -33.63 14.70
N VAL A 84 -15.46 -34.38 15.60
CA VAL A 84 -14.39 -33.81 16.45
C VAL A 84 -13.21 -33.34 15.57
N PHE A 85 -13.14 -32.04 15.30
CA PHE A 85 -12.06 -31.43 14.54
C PHE A 85 -10.74 -31.49 15.34
N LYS A 86 -9.89 -32.46 15.01
CA LYS A 86 -8.53 -32.56 15.56
C LYS A 86 -7.66 -31.46 14.95
N LYS A 87 -7.42 -30.41 15.74
CA LYS A 87 -6.53 -29.30 15.41
C LYS A 87 -5.15 -29.85 14.97
N PRO A 88 -4.63 -29.50 13.77
CA PRO A 88 -3.30 -29.95 13.37
C PRO A 88 -2.24 -29.29 14.25
N THR A 89 -1.49 -30.08 15.01
CA THR A 89 -0.33 -29.63 15.78
C THR A 89 0.85 -29.42 14.84
N PHE A 90 1.12 -28.17 14.49
CA PHE A 90 2.30 -27.82 13.71
C PHE A 90 3.55 -27.92 14.58
N GLN A 91 4.44 -28.88 14.29
CA GLN A 91 5.76 -28.96 14.92
C GLN A 91 6.63 -27.85 14.33
N ALA A 92 6.61 -26.67 14.94
CA ALA A 92 7.51 -25.59 14.58
C ALA A 92 8.96 -26.05 14.77
N SER A 93 9.70 -26.16 13.67
CA SER A 93 11.12 -26.52 13.69
C SER A 93 11.89 -25.48 14.52
N LYS A 94 12.68 -25.96 15.49
CA LYS A 94 13.44 -25.15 16.46
C LYS A 94 14.63 -24.39 15.85
N THR A 95 14.62 -24.10 14.55
CA THR A 95 15.76 -23.53 13.81
C THR A 95 15.63 -22.04 13.54
N ILE A 96 14.59 -21.38 14.06
CA ILE A 96 14.54 -19.92 14.15
C ILE A 96 15.05 -19.55 15.53
N LYS A 97 16.30 -19.09 15.61
CA LYS A 97 16.82 -18.40 16.78
C LYS A 97 15.82 -17.29 17.12
N LYS A 98 15.22 -17.36 18.32
CA LYS A 98 14.47 -16.25 18.90
C LYS A 98 15.42 -15.06 18.92
N ILE A 99 15.28 -14.16 17.95
CA ILE A 99 15.78 -12.80 18.10
C ILE A 99 14.91 -12.25 19.22
N GLU A 100 15.52 -12.04 20.38
CA GLU A 100 14.87 -11.35 21.49
C GLU A 100 14.25 -10.07 20.92
N PRO A 101 12.91 -9.90 21.04
CA PRO A 101 12.33 -8.63 20.66
C PRO A 101 12.93 -7.60 21.61
N LYS A 102 13.77 -6.71 21.06
CA LYS A 102 14.02 -5.43 21.71
C LYS A 102 12.66 -4.84 22.10
N PRO A 103 12.52 -4.22 23.28
CA PRO A 103 11.27 -3.65 23.73
C PRO A 103 10.95 -2.42 22.89
N ASP A 104 10.57 -2.63 21.64
CA ASP A 104 9.81 -1.66 20.88
C ASP A 104 8.42 -1.70 21.50
N GLU A 105 8.09 -0.65 22.26
CA GLU A 105 6.80 -0.47 22.91
C GLU A 105 5.70 -0.53 21.85
N LYS A 106 5.09 -1.71 21.68
CA LYS A 106 3.99 -1.91 20.73
C LYS A 106 2.77 -1.17 21.24
N ALA A 107 1.92 -0.73 20.31
CA ALA A 107 0.65 -0.13 20.69
C ALA A 107 -0.16 -1.10 21.55
N VAL A 108 -0.61 -0.66 22.73
CA VAL A 108 -1.33 -1.48 23.71
C VAL A 108 -2.79 -1.08 23.71
N PHE A 109 -3.68 -2.07 23.61
CA PHE A 109 -5.11 -1.86 23.79
C PHE A 109 -5.45 -1.88 25.29
N LYS A 110 -5.91 -0.76 25.84
CA LYS A 110 -6.36 -0.66 27.23
C LYS A 110 -7.83 -0.20 27.27
N GLY A 111 -8.71 -1.04 27.80
CA GLY A 111 -10.15 -0.80 27.76
C GLY A 111 -10.67 -0.89 26.32
N ASN A 112 -11.10 0.24 25.75
CA ASN A 112 -11.59 0.38 24.37
C ASN A 112 -10.72 1.29 23.48
N LYS A 113 -9.53 1.69 23.94
CA LYS A 113 -8.65 2.60 23.21
C LYS A 113 -7.30 1.96 22.92
N ILE A 114 -6.75 2.24 21.74
CA ILE A 114 -5.40 1.85 21.34
C ILE A 114 -4.45 2.98 21.76
N ILE A 115 -3.53 2.69 22.69
CA ILE A 115 -2.50 3.64 23.14
C ILE A 115 -1.25 3.40 22.32
N MET A 116 -0.84 4.40 21.53
CA MET A 116 0.45 4.39 20.83
C MET A 116 1.58 4.81 21.78
N PRO A 117 2.80 4.28 21.61
CA PRO A 117 3.97 4.74 22.35
C PRO A 117 4.28 6.21 22.04
N GLU A 118 4.96 6.88 22.97
CA GLU A 118 5.36 8.28 22.80
C GLU A 118 6.33 8.41 21.61
N TYR A 119 5.96 9.26 20.65
CA TYR A 119 6.78 9.49 19.45
C TYR A 119 7.47 10.84 19.54
N VAL A 120 8.77 10.84 19.83
CA VAL A 120 9.57 12.08 19.83
C VAL A 120 9.94 12.44 18.38
N VAL A 121 9.32 13.51 17.86
CA VAL A 121 9.60 14.02 16.51
C VAL A 121 10.96 14.71 16.49
N GLY A 122 11.76 14.45 15.46
CA GLY A 122 13.10 15.05 15.28
C GLY A 122 14.28 14.16 15.67
N MET A 123 14.05 12.99 16.25
CA MET A 123 15.12 12.00 16.49
C MET A 123 15.16 10.97 15.36
N THR A 124 16.23 10.98 14.56
CA THR A 124 16.47 9.92 13.56
C THR A 124 16.82 8.61 14.28
N LYS A 125 16.05 7.53 14.05
CA LYS A 125 16.36 6.20 14.59
C LYS A 125 17.79 5.81 14.23
N LYS A 126 18.60 5.40 15.22
CA LYS A 126 19.96 4.88 14.98
C LYS A 126 19.86 3.64 14.09
N LYS A 127 20.36 3.73 12.85
CA LYS A 127 20.41 2.58 11.94
C LYS A 127 21.36 1.54 12.51
N GLU A 128 20.83 0.35 12.79
CA GLU A 128 21.67 -0.80 13.12
C GLU A 128 22.51 -1.16 11.88
N ARG A 129 23.83 -1.09 12.02
CA ARG A 129 24.77 -1.50 10.97
C ARG A 129 24.65 -3.00 10.77
N LYS A 130 24.03 -3.42 9.67
CA LYS A 130 24.24 -4.77 9.14
C LYS A 130 25.72 -4.92 8.83
N THR A 131 26.39 -5.89 9.46
CA THR A 131 27.77 -6.24 9.16
C THR A 131 27.86 -6.68 7.70
N ARG A 132 28.46 -5.82 6.88
CA ARG A 132 28.74 -6.08 5.48
C ARG A 132 30.10 -6.76 5.42
N THR A 133 30.13 -7.98 4.90
CA THR A 133 31.38 -8.70 4.62
C THR A 133 32.26 -7.85 3.69
N THR A 134 33.52 -7.73 4.10
CA THR A 134 34.54 -6.85 3.54
C THR A 134 34.94 -7.26 2.13
N LYS A 135 35.00 -6.30 1.19
CA LYS A 135 35.96 -6.32 0.06
C LYS A 135 36.37 -4.90 -0.32
N LYS A 136 37.61 -4.60 0.07
CA LYS A 136 38.67 -3.68 -0.38
C LYS A 136 38.35 -2.38 -1.13
N GLU A 137 39.05 -1.37 -0.64
CA GLU A 137 39.25 0.02 -1.06
C GLU A 137 39.88 0.16 -2.45
N THR A 138 39.63 1.29 -3.09
CA THR A 138 40.64 2.10 -3.79
C THR A 138 40.20 3.56 -3.79
N GLU A 139 41.15 4.43 -3.45
CA GLU A 139 41.00 5.87 -3.20
C GLU A 139 41.17 6.71 -4.48
N GLY A 140 40.77 7.99 -4.38
CA GLY A 140 41.13 9.08 -5.29
C GLY A 140 39.91 9.74 -5.95
N SER A 141 39.71 11.05 -5.98
CA SER A 141 40.30 12.22 -5.32
C SER A 141 39.37 13.41 -5.67
N SER A 142 39.32 14.42 -4.80
CA SER A 142 39.01 15.84 -5.07
C SER A 142 37.78 16.20 -5.91
N ASP A 143 36.80 16.91 -5.33
CA ASP A 143 36.82 18.38 -5.41
C ASP A 143 35.74 19.03 -4.50
N GLU A 144 36.12 20.15 -3.91
CA GLU A 144 35.38 20.89 -2.90
C GLU A 144 34.34 21.85 -3.52
N THR A 145 33.20 21.97 -2.85
CA THR A 145 32.30 23.14 -2.84
C THR A 145 31.53 23.53 -4.12
N LYS A 146 30.31 23.00 -4.24
CA LYS A 146 29.15 23.84 -4.62
C LYS A 146 28.09 23.74 -3.53
N LYS A 147 28.16 24.66 -2.58
CA LYS A 147 27.10 24.89 -1.57
C LYS A 147 25.80 25.15 -2.32
N VAL A 148 24.88 24.19 -2.31
CA VAL A 148 23.50 24.42 -2.76
C VAL A 148 22.82 25.25 -1.68
N SER A 149 22.76 26.57 -1.88
CA SER A 149 21.96 27.45 -1.04
C SER A 149 20.47 27.14 -1.24
N LEU A 150 19.77 26.75 -0.18
CA LEU A 150 18.31 26.64 -0.18
C LEU A 150 17.71 28.03 -0.42
N LYS A 151 17.01 28.22 -1.54
CA LYS A 151 16.23 29.44 -1.79
C LYS A 151 14.82 29.24 -1.22
N LEU A 152 14.53 29.91 -0.11
CA LEU A 152 13.23 29.91 0.55
C LEU A 152 12.32 30.99 -0.09
N ASN A 153 11.98 30.79 -1.36
CA ASN A 153 11.20 31.73 -2.18
C ASN A 153 9.73 31.87 -1.75
N HIS A 154 9.30 31.21 -0.67
CA HIS A 154 7.89 31.20 -0.21
C HIS A 154 7.77 31.58 1.27
N LEU A 155 8.85 32.03 1.90
CA LEU A 155 8.84 32.43 3.32
C LEU A 155 8.64 33.95 3.48
N PHE A 156 8.76 34.71 2.40
CA PHE A 156 8.63 36.18 2.39
C PHE A 156 7.48 36.65 1.49
N ASP A 157 6.47 35.81 1.27
CA ASP A 157 5.17 36.31 0.82
C ASP A 157 4.44 36.86 2.06
N GLU A 158 5.07 37.84 2.73
CA GLU A 158 4.42 38.75 3.66
C GLU A 158 3.73 39.83 2.80
N ASP A 159 2.43 39.98 3.04
CA ASP A 159 1.76 41.28 3.06
C ASP A 159 1.70 42.07 1.75
N GLU A 160 0.86 41.63 0.81
CA GLU A 160 0.27 42.57 -0.16
C GLU A 160 -1.04 41.99 -0.76
N GLU A 161 -2.19 42.39 -0.20
CA GLU A 161 -3.36 42.94 -0.91
C GLU A 161 -4.58 43.04 0.04
N GLU A 162 -4.73 44.26 0.57
CA GLU A 162 -5.95 45.01 0.93
C GLU A 162 -7.07 44.40 1.81
#